data_AF-A0A8T4A0A5-F1
#
_entry.id   AF-A0A8T4A0A5-F1
#
_cell.length_a   1.000
_cell.length_b   1.000
_cell.length_c   1.000
_cell.angle_alpha   90.00
_cell.angle_beta   90.00
_cell.angle_gamma   90.00
#
_symmetry.space_group_name_H-M   'P 1'
#
loop_
_entity.id
_entity.type
_entity.pdbx_description
1 polymer ?
#
loop_
_entity_poly.entity_id
_entity_poly.type
_entity_poly.pdbx_seq_one_letter_code
_entity_poly.pdbx_strand_id
1 'polypeptide(L)'
;MSEVLSLYNKLSGIARDEFSDIVSATELIGKKSLGSSKLRIHLKDGTYIDVWVSGSGKYSYHWEQRAKRGLIYRHDNAPDFPEISTFPKHFHDGTQDDVKESYISDRPEEAVREFLKFARQKIKQK
;
A
#
# COMPACT_ATOMS: atom_id res chain seq x y z
N MET A 1 21.41 -1.60 10.57
CA MET A 1 20.15 -1.87 9.83
C MET A 1 19.54 -0.54 9.46
N SER A 2 19.17 -0.28 8.20
CA SER A 2 18.56 1.00 7.83
C SER A 2 17.19 1.17 8.50
N GLU A 3 16.83 2.39 8.87
CA GLU A 3 15.53 2.71 9.51
C GLU A 3 14.35 2.22 8.67
N VAL A 4 14.45 2.37 7.34
CA VAL A 4 13.45 1.88 6.37
C VAL A 4 13.29 0.35 6.41
N LEU A 5 14.38 -0.40 6.60
CA LEU A 5 14.29 -1.86 6.70
C LEU A 5 13.61 -2.28 8.01
N SER A 6 13.90 -1.59 9.12
CA SER A 6 13.20 -1.79 10.39
C SER A 6 11.70 -1.52 10.25
N LEU A 7 11.35 -0.42 9.56
CA LEU A 7 9.97 -0.08 9.26
C LEU A 7 9.28 -1.18 8.46
N TYR A 8 9.87 -1.66 7.36
CA TYR A 8 9.25 -2.74 6.58
C TYR A 8 9.09 -4.04 7.36
N ASN A 9 10.02 -4.40 8.25
CA ASN A 9 9.85 -5.55 9.13
C ASN A 9 8.64 -5.37 10.06
N LYS A 10 8.43 -4.15 10.58
CA LYS A 10 7.27 -3.82 11.41
C LYS A 10 5.97 -3.90 10.60
N LEU A 11 5.92 -3.32 9.40
CA LEU A 11 4.74 -3.39 8.54
C LEU A 11 4.43 -4.83 8.09
N SER A 12 5.46 -5.64 7.83
CA SER A 12 5.32 -7.08 7.57
C SER A 12 4.71 -7.82 8.77
N GLY A 13 5.16 -7.52 9.99
CA GLY A 13 4.59 -8.06 11.23
C GLY A 13 3.10 -7.73 11.34
N ILE A 14 2.73 -6.45 11.21
CA ILE A 14 1.33 -6.01 11.23
C ILE A 14 0.49 -6.77 10.19
N ALA A 15 0.97 -6.86 8.95
CA ALA A 15 0.25 -7.53 7.88
C ALA A 15 0.03 -9.03 8.17
N ARG A 16 1.06 -9.72 8.66
CA ARG A 16 0.98 -11.16 8.95
C ARG A 16 0.18 -11.47 10.20
N ASP A 17 0.33 -10.67 11.25
CA ASP A 17 -0.25 -10.96 12.56
C ASP A 17 -1.71 -10.50 12.66
N GLU A 18 -2.01 -9.28 12.20
CA GLU A 18 -3.35 -8.67 12.34
C GLU A 18 -4.30 -9.00 11.17
N PHE A 19 -3.75 -9.42 10.01
CA PHE A 19 -4.51 -9.69 8.78
C PHE A 19 -4.23 -11.08 8.20
N SER A 20 -3.82 -12.03 9.04
CA SER A 20 -3.61 -13.44 8.64
C SER A 20 -4.82 -14.09 7.98
N ASP A 21 -6.03 -13.54 8.15
CA ASP A 21 -7.23 -14.04 7.47
C ASP A 21 -7.18 -13.81 5.96
N ILE A 22 -6.57 -12.71 5.49
CA ILE A 22 -6.44 -12.37 4.06
C ILE A 22 -5.00 -12.38 3.52
N VAL A 23 -3.99 -12.28 4.37
CA VAL A 23 -2.56 -12.26 3.97
C VAL A 23 -2.02 -13.69 3.92
N SER A 24 -1.30 -14.03 2.85
CA SER A 24 -0.64 -15.33 2.67
C SER A 24 0.86 -15.27 2.92
N ALA A 25 1.53 -14.20 2.50
CA ALA A 25 2.97 -14.01 2.66
C ALA A 25 3.36 -12.54 2.56
N THR A 26 4.57 -12.21 3.00
CA THR A 26 5.18 -10.90 2.75
C THR A 26 6.62 -11.07 2.29
N GLU A 27 7.08 -10.25 1.37
CA GLU A 27 8.46 -10.25 0.89
C GLU A 27 8.98 -8.83 0.65
N LEU A 28 10.29 -8.63 0.83
CA LEU A 28 10.97 -7.40 0.44
C LEU A 28 11.50 -7.55 -0.99
N ILE A 29 11.00 -6.71 -1.90
CA ILE A 29 11.37 -6.73 -3.32
C ILE A 29 12.17 -5.46 -3.63
N GLY A 30 13.24 -5.58 -4.40
CA GLY A 30 13.98 -4.46 -4.97
C GLY A 30 15.50 -4.56 -4.80
N LYS A 31 16.23 -3.66 -5.44
CA LYS A 31 17.70 -3.62 -5.38
C LYS A 31 18.14 -2.68 -4.25
N LYS A 32 18.85 -3.23 -3.25
CA LYS A 32 19.40 -2.46 -2.10
C LYS A 32 20.19 -1.22 -2.53
N SER A 33 20.81 -1.24 -3.71
CA SER A 33 21.64 -0.16 -4.24
C SER A 33 20.88 1.06 -4.78
N LEU A 34 19.56 0.99 -4.98
CA LEU A 34 18.79 2.04 -5.67
C LEU A 34 17.66 2.66 -4.83
N GLY A 35 17.52 2.31 -3.54
CA GLY A 35 16.44 2.84 -2.70
C GLY A 35 15.02 2.46 -3.15
N SER A 36 14.90 1.54 -4.11
CA SER A 36 13.64 1.08 -4.71
C SER A 36 13.07 -0.16 -4.04
N SER A 37 13.52 -0.47 -2.82
CA SER A 37 12.97 -1.57 -2.03
C SER A 37 11.55 -1.24 -1.59
N LYS A 38 10.64 -2.20 -1.77
CA LYS A 38 9.25 -2.17 -1.34
C LYS A 38 8.88 -3.45 -0.61
N LEU A 39 7.91 -3.36 0.28
CA LEU A 39 7.28 -4.53 0.90
C LEU A 39 6.12 -4.98 0.01
N ARG A 40 6.18 -6.20 -0.51
CA ARG A 40 5.04 -6.86 -1.14
C ARG A 40 4.32 -7.72 -0.12
N ILE A 41 3.01 -7.56 -0.04
CA ILE A 41 2.09 -8.33 0.80
C ILE A 41 1.20 -9.13 -0.16
N HIS A 42 1.38 -10.44 -0.17
CA HIS A 42 0.56 -11.35 -0.95
C HIS A 42 -0.75 -11.61 -0.23
N LEU A 43 -1.86 -11.49 -0.95
CA LEU A 43 -3.19 -11.80 -0.44
C LEU A 43 -3.59 -13.20 -0.88
N LYS A 44 -4.35 -13.91 -0.03
CA LYS A 44 -4.81 -15.29 -0.28
C LYS A 44 -5.68 -15.44 -1.53
N ASP A 45 -6.23 -14.33 -2.02
CA ASP A 45 -7.03 -14.32 -3.23
C ASP A 45 -6.16 -14.23 -4.51
N GLY A 46 -4.83 -14.26 -4.40
CA GLY A 46 -3.88 -14.21 -5.51
C GLY A 46 -3.55 -12.80 -6.01
N THR A 47 -4.05 -11.76 -5.34
CA THR A 47 -3.65 -10.37 -5.59
C THR A 47 -2.56 -9.93 -4.59
N TYR A 48 -2.00 -8.73 -4.76
CA TYR A 48 -0.95 -8.26 -3.84
C TYR A 48 -0.98 -6.76 -3.61
N ILE A 49 -0.50 -6.35 -2.43
CA ILE A 49 -0.27 -4.95 -2.07
C ILE A 49 1.22 -4.68 -2.03
N ASP A 50 1.68 -3.70 -2.79
CA ASP A 50 3.02 -3.15 -2.71
C ASP A 50 3.00 -1.89 -1.84
N VAL A 51 3.86 -1.87 -0.82
CA VAL A 51 4.08 -0.72 0.06
C VAL A 51 5.49 -0.20 -0.16
N TRP A 52 5.60 1.04 -0.63
CA TRP A 52 6.86 1.76 -0.73
C TRP A 52 6.82 2.99 0.18
N VAL A 53 7.87 3.19 0.97
CA VAL A 53 8.06 4.36 1.84
C VAL A 53 9.50 4.84 1.75
N SER A 54 9.69 6.15 1.79
CA SER A 54 11.00 6.80 1.80
C SER A 54 11.29 7.47 3.15
N GLY A 55 12.56 7.69 3.47
CA GLY A 55 12.96 8.46 4.65
C GLY A 55 12.49 9.93 4.62
N SER A 56 12.11 10.45 3.45
CA SER A 56 11.54 11.80 3.27
C SER A 56 10.02 11.87 3.43
N GLY A 57 9.34 10.78 3.82
CA GLY A 57 7.89 10.76 3.97
C GLY A 57 7.09 10.57 2.68
N LYS A 58 7.75 10.39 1.52
CA LYS A 58 7.07 9.93 0.29
C LYS A 58 6.65 8.47 0.43
N TYR A 59 5.47 8.12 -0.07
CA TYR A 59 4.93 6.76 0.03
C TYR A 59 4.08 6.37 -1.18
N SER A 60 3.85 5.07 -1.32
CA SER A 60 2.84 4.50 -2.19
C SER A 60 2.33 3.18 -1.62
N TYR A 61 1.01 3.08 -1.41
CA TYR A 61 0.29 1.88 -1.02
C TYR A 61 -0.54 1.44 -2.21
N HIS A 62 -0.06 0.45 -2.97
CA HIS A 62 -0.62 0.04 -4.25
C HIS A 62 -1.18 -1.37 -4.15
N TRP A 63 -2.49 -1.54 -4.30
CA TRP A 63 -3.11 -2.84 -4.46
C TRP A 63 -3.26 -3.18 -5.94
N GLU A 64 -2.43 -4.11 -6.41
CA GLU A 64 -2.48 -4.62 -7.78
C GLU A 64 -3.43 -5.81 -7.85
N GLN A 65 -4.50 -5.64 -8.63
CA GLN A 65 -5.45 -6.71 -8.89
C GLN A 65 -6.04 -6.65 -10.30
N ARG A 66 -5.38 -5.95 -11.24
CA ARG A 66 -5.87 -5.85 -12.62
C ARG A 66 -6.01 -7.22 -13.28
N ALA A 67 -5.05 -8.12 -13.03
CA ALA A 67 -5.11 -9.50 -13.54
C ALA A 67 -6.33 -10.30 -13.04
N LYS A 68 -6.86 -9.99 -11.84
CA LYS A 68 -7.99 -10.71 -11.25
C LYS A 68 -9.33 -10.02 -11.44
N ARG A 69 -9.37 -8.69 -11.35
CA ARG A 69 -10.62 -7.90 -11.31
C ARG A 69 -10.61 -6.70 -12.25
N GLY A 70 -9.52 -6.43 -12.97
CA GLY A 70 -9.37 -5.21 -13.76
C GLY A 70 -9.22 -3.93 -12.92
N LEU A 71 -9.04 -4.05 -11.60
CA LEU A 71 -9.02 -2.92 -10.67
C LEU A 71 -7.62 -2.62 -10.13
N ILE A 72 -7.42 -1.36 -9.75
CA ILE A 72 -6.24 -0.87 -9.04
C ILE A 72 -6.68 0.10 -7.96
N TYR A 73 -6.15 -0.06 -6.75
CA TYR A 73 -6.33 0.91 -5.69
C TYR A 73 -4.98 1.42 -5.25
N ARG A 74 -4.78 2.74 -5.15
CA ARG A 74 -3.49 3.27 -4.75
C ARG A 74 -3.61 4.58 -3.99
N HIS A 75 -3.10 4.60 -2.76
CA HIS A 75 -2.81 5.85 -2.05
C HIS A 75 -1.34 6.21 -2.26
N ASP A 76 -1.06 7.42 -2.74
CA ASP A 76 0.30 7.95 -2.79
C ASP A 76 0.30 9.48 -2.60
N ASN A 77 1.50 10.04 -2.49
CA ASN A 77 1.72 11.46 -2.26
C ASN A 77 2.74 12.07 -3.24
N ALA A 78 2.80 11.54 -4.47
CA ALA A 78 3.46 12.27 -5.55
C ALA A 78 2.77 13.62 -5.73
N PRO A 79 3.50 14.71 -6.06
CA PRO A 79 2.94 16.05 -6.19
C PRO A 79 2.15 16.23 -7.50
N ASP A 80 1.20 15.32 -7.71
CA ASP A 80 0.24 15.27 -8.80
C ASP A 80 -1.11 15.79 -8.29
N PHE A 81 -2.00 16.22 -9.19
CA PHE A 81 -3.37 16.69 -8.87
C PHE A 81 -3.42 17.86 -7.86
N PRO A 82 -2.79 19.01 -8.15
CA PRO A 82 -2.77 20.19 -7.26
C PRO A 82 -4.16 20.74 -6.90
N GLU A 83 -5.19 20.40 -7.66
CA GLU A 83 -6.58 20.78 -7.43
C GLU A 83 -7.27 20.00 -6.29
N ILE A 84 -6.69 18.88 -5.83
CA ILE A 84 -7.32 18.02 -4.82
C ILE A 84 -7.13 18.58 -3.41
N SER A 85 -8.17 18.51 -2.57
CA SER A 85 -8.15 19.11 -1.23
C SER A 85 -7.05 18.57 -0.31
N THR A 86 -6.62 17.31 -0.54
CA THR A 86 -5.60 16.63 0.25
C THR A 86 -4.20 16.69 -0.36
N PHE A 87 -3.97 17.54 -1.38
CA PHE A 87 -2.69 17.64 -2.08
C PHE A 87 -1.49 17.69 -1.10
N PRO A 88 -0.44 16.89 -1.32
CA PRO A 88 -0.20 16.02 -2.49
C PRO A 88 -0.83 14.63 -2.41
N LYS A 89 -1.54 14.32 -1.31
CA LYS A 89 -2.11 12.99 -1.09
C LYS A 89 -3.32 12.79 -1.99
N HIS A 90 -3.32 11.71 -2.74
CA HIS A 90 -4.44 11.32 -3.59
C HIS A 90 -4.65 9.80 -3.58
N PHE A 91 -5.84 9.38 -3.99
CA PHE A 91 -6.27 8.00 -4.01
C PHE A 91 -6.83 7.63 -5.39
N HIS A 92 -6.22 6.66 -6.05
CA HIS A 92 -6.76 6.02 -7.24
C HIS A 92 -7.79 4.96 -6.84
N ASP A 93 -9.06 5.16 -7.19
CA ASP A 93 -10.19 4.32 -6.77
C ASP A 93 -10.68 3.40 -7.90
N GLY A 94 -10.03 2.25 -8.08
CA GLY A 94 -10.43 1.21 -9.03
C GLY A 94 -9.81 1.37 -10.41
N THR A 95 -9.48 2.58 -10.84
CA THR A 95 -8.76 2.85 -12.10
C THR A 95 -7.62 3.85 -11.88
N GLN A 96 -6.74 4.06 -12.87
CA GLN A 96 -5.71 5.09 -12.76
C GLN A 96 -6.29 6.51 -12.81
N ASP A 97 -7.40 6.72 -13.50
CA ASP A 97 -7.93 8.06 -13.77
C ASP A 97 -9.03 8.49 -12.77
N ASP A 98 -9.60 7.56 -11.99
CA ASP A 98 -10.54 7.88 -10.91
C ASP A 98 -9.77 8.29 -9.65
N VAL A 99 -9.44 9.58 -9.54
CA VAL A 99 -8.62 10.16 -8.47
C VAL A 99 -9.50 10.89 -7.45
N LYS A 100 -9.29 10.59 -6.16
CA LYS A 100 -10.05 11.12 -5.01
C LYS A 100 -9.15 11.58 -3.89
N GLU A 101 -9.69 12.35 -2.94
CA GLU A 101 -8.97 12.73 -1.74
C GLU A 101 -8.45 11.49 -0.98
N SER A 102 -7.24 11.61 -0.46
CA SER A 102 -6.60 10.57 0.34
C SER A 102 -6.44 11.03 1.78
N TYR A 103 -7.18 10.37 2.67
CA TYR A 103 -7.12 10.60 4.11
C TYR A 103 -6.36 9.49 4.86
N ILE A 104 -5.62 8.65 4.14
CA ILE A 104 -4.79 7.61 4.75
C ILE A 104 -3.81 8.25 5.74
N SER A 105 -3.54 7.59 6.87
CA SER A 105 -2.64 8.11 7.89
C SER A 105 -1.23 8.40 7.34
N ASP A 106 -0.58 9.45 7.86
CA ASP A 106 0.85 9.70 7.56
C ASP A 106 1.77 8.80 8.40
N ARG A 107 1.22 8.05 9.36
CA ARG A 107 1.96 7.04 10.13
C ARG A 107 1.92 5.71 9.37
N PRO A 108 3.06 5.17 8.88
CA PRO A 108 3.03 4.03 7.98
C PRO A 108 2.37 2.77 8.56
N GLU A 109 2.45 2.57 9.88
CA GLU A 109 1.80 1.48 10.59
C GLU A 109 0.27 1.61 10.59
N GLU A 110 -0.27 2.82 10.71
CA GLU A 110 -1.72 3.03 10.63
C GLU A 110 -2.19 2.97 9.17
N ALA A 111 -1.42 3.55 8.25
CA ALA A 111 -1.71 3.51 6.81
C ALA A 111 -1.82 2.08 6.28
N VAL A 112 -0.87 1.19 6.64
CA VAL A 112 -0.94 -0.21 6.19
C VAL A 112 -2.17 -0.94 6.78
N ARG A 113 -2.56 -0.63 8.02
CA ARG A 113 -3.78 -1.19 8.63
C ARG A 113 -5.03 -0.70 7.93
N GLU A 114 -5.13 0.60 7.66
CA GLU A 114 -6.26 1.20 6.95
C GLU A 114 -6.41 0.56 5.57
N PHE A 115 -5.32 0.42 4.84
CA PHE A 115 -5.35 -0.14 3.49
C PHE A 115 -5.63 -1.65 3.47
N LEU A 116 -5.10 -2.42 4.42
CA LEU A 116 -5.44 -3.84 4.57
C LEU A 116 -6.89 -4.05 5.04
N LYS A 117 -7.43 -3.17 5.90
CA LYS A 117 -8.86 -3.19 6.28
C LYS A 117 -9.74 -2.95 5.06
N PHE A 118 -9.40 -1.95 4.25
CA PHE A 118 -10.08 -1.68 2.98
C PHE A 118 -10.04 -2.91 2.05
N ALA A 119 -8.87 -3.51 1.86
CA ALA A 119 -8.72 -4.70 1.03
C ALA A 119 -9.54 -5.88 1.55
N ARG A 120 -9.49 -6.14 2.86
CA ARG A 120 -10.27 -7.18 3.53
C ARG A 120 -11.77 -7.02 3.30
N GLN A 121 -12.29 -5.80 3.44
CA GLN A 121 -13.71 -5.51 3.20
C GLN A 121 -14.10 -5.79 1.75
N LYS A 122 -13.30 -5.34 0.77
CA LYS A 122 -13.54 -5.58 -0.66
C LYS A 122 -13.44 -7.06 -1.05
N ILE A 123 -12.58 -7.84 -0.41
CA ILE A 123 -12.46 -9.28 -0.64
C ILE A 123 -13.67 -10.05 -0.08
N LYS A 124 -14.15 -9.67 1.12
CA LYS A 124 -15.28 -10.36 1.79
C LYS A 124 -16.67 -10.03 1.23
N GLN A 125 -16.79 -8.93 0.47
CA GLN A 125 -18.05 -8.54 -0.20
C GLN A 125 -18.30 -9.30 -1.53
N LYS A 126 -17.50 -10.33 -1.81
CA LYS A 126 -17.67 -11.26 -2.93
C LYS A 126 -17.95 -12.66 -2.41
#